data_AF-A0A963IP69-F1
#
_entry.id   AF-A0A963IP69-F1
#
_cell.length_a   1.000
_cell.length_b   1.000
_cell.length_c   1.000
_cell.angle_alpha   90.00
_cell.angle_beta   90.00
_cell.angle_gamma   90.00
#
_symmetry.space_group_name_H-M   'P 1'
#
loop_
_entity.id
_entity.type
_entity.pdbx_description
1 polymer ?
#
loop_
_entity_poly.entity_id
_entity_poly.type
_entity_poly.pdbx_seq_one_letter_code
_entity_poly.pdbx_strand_id
1 'polypeptide(L)' 'GYLWLAIVAVMFSLIGCFYYLRVVKIMYFDEPADSTPIRAPMDMKILMSANGLAVALLGIFPQALMSLCAFALLRSL' A
#
# COMPACT_ATOMS: atom_id res chain seq x y z
N GLY A 1 7.28 23.00 -16.41
CA GLY A 1 6.69 22.27 -17.55
C GLY A 1 6.51 20.78 -17.29
N TYR A 2 5.92 20.38 -16.15
CA TYR A 2 5.72 18.96 -15.79
C TYR A 2 4.25 18.58 -15.61
N LEU A 3 3.32 19.45 -16.01
CA LEU A 3 1.89 19.22 -15.85
C LEU A 3 1.44 17.96 -16.59
N TRP A 4 1.96 17.73 -17.80
CA TRP A 4 1.62 16.54 -18.58
C TRP A 4 2.07 15.24 -17.87
N LEU A 5 3.24 15.23 -17.23
CA LEU A 5 3.73 14.09 -16.44
C LEU A 5 2.82 13.82 -15.24
N ALA A 6 2.41 14.87 -14.53
CA ALA A 6 1.49 14.76 -13.41
C ALA A 6 0.15 14.15 -13.85
N ILE A 7 -0.40 14.61 -14.98
CA ILE A 7 -1.64 14.07 -15.56
C ILE A 7 -1.47 12.57 -15.88
N VAL A 8 -0.40 12.20 -16.57
CA VAL A 8 -0.13 10.79 -16.92
C VAL A 8 0.02 9.93 -15.67
N ALA A 9 0.75 10.40 -14.65
CA ALA A 9 0.93 9.67 -13.39
C ALA A 9 -0.40 9.44 -12.65
N VAL A 10 -1.26 10.46 -12.58
CA VAL A 10 -2.60 10.32 -11.97
C VAL A 10 -3.47 9.35 -12.78
N MET A 11 -3.45 9.41 -14.10
CA MET A 11 -4.22 8.46 -14.94
C MET A 11 -3.80 7.01 -14.70
N PHE A 12 -2.50 6.74 -14.61
CA PHE A 12 -2.02 5.39 -14.25
C PHE A 12 -2.43 4.98 -12.83
N SER A 13 -2.40 5.90 -11.87
CA SER A 13 -2.89 5.65 -10.51
C SER A 13 -4.38 5.30 -10.48
N LEU A 14 -5.21 5.99 -11.26
CA LEU A 14 -6.65 5.72 -11.36
C LEU A 14 -6.94 4.34 -11.95
N ILE A 15 -6.20 3.94 -13.00
CA ILE A 15 -6.31 2.59 -13.58
C ILE A 15 -6.01 1.55 -12.51
N GLY A 16 -4.94 1.71 -11.73
CA GLY A 16 -4.61 0.83 -10.62
C GLY A 16 -5.70 0.81 -9.53
N CYS A 17 -6.21 1.97 -9.15
CA CYS A 17 -7.26 2.13 -8.16
C CYS A 17 -8.52 1.32 -8.52
N PHE A 18 -8.94 1.34 -9.79
CA PHE A 18 -10.09 0.56 -10.25
C PHE A 18 -9.91 -0.96 -10.01
N TYR A 19 -8.72 -1.51 -10.27
CA TYR A 19 -8.44 -2.92 -10.01
C TYR A 19 -8.42 -3.25 -8.52
N TYR A 20 -7.80 -2.39 -7.69
CA TYR A 20 -7.79 -2.59 -6.24
C TYR A 20 -9.20 -2.55 -5.65
N LEU A 21 -10.02 -1.57 -6.05
CA LEU A 21 -11.41 -1.47 -5.60
C LEU A 21 -12.23 -2.69 -6.03
N ARG A 22 -12.02 -3.22 -7.23
CA ARG A 22 -12.66 -4.47 -7.68
C ARG A 22 -12.31 -5.65 -6.78
N VAL A 23 -11.05 -5.80 -6.39
CA VAL A 23 -10.60 -6.88 -5.49
C VAL A 23 -11.27 -6.74 -4.12
N VAL A 24 -11.28 -5.54 -3.54
CA VAL A 24 -11.97 -5.27 -2.26
C VAL A 24 -13.46 -5.60 -2.37
N LYS A 25 -14.10 -5.20 -3.48
CA LYS A 25 -15.50 -5.49 -3.75
C LYS A 25 -15.77 -7.00 -3.76
N ILE A 26 -14.95 -7.78 -4.46
CA ILE A 26 -15.09 -9.24 -4.52
C ILE A 26 -14.88 -9.87 -3.13
N MET A 27 -13.91 -9.40 -2.36
CA MET A 27 -13.58 -9.98 -1.06
C MET A 27 -14.67 -9.77 0.00
N TYR A 28 -15.39 -8.63 -0.02
CA TYR A 28 -16.37 -8.29 1.01
C TYR A 28 -17.83 -8.48 0.59
N PHE A 29 -18.16 -8.40 -0.71
CA PHE A 29 -19.55 -8.39 -1.18
C PHE A 29 -19.96 -9.59 -2.02
N ASP A 30 -19.01 -10.32 -2.61
CA ASP A 30 -19.34 -11.50 -3.41
C ASP A 30 -19.33 -12.76 -2.52
N GLU A 31 -20.17 -13.75 -2.84
CA GLU A 31 -20.26 -14.99 -2.05
C GLU A 31 -18.95 -15.79 -2.16
N PRO A 32 -18.47 -16.38 -1.04
CA PRO A 32 -17.25 -17.16 -1.06
C PRO A 32 -17.46 -18.45 -1.85
N ALA A 33 -16.61 -18.68 -2.85
CA ALA A 33 -16.63 -19.93 -3.63
C ALA A 33 -16.19 -21.15 -2.80
N ASP A 34 -15.42 -20.93 -1.74
CA ASP A 34 -14.97 -21.94 -0.80
C ASP A 34 -15.05 -21.36 0.62
N SER A 35 -15.80 -22.04 1.49
CA SER A 35 -16.00 -21.64 2.89
C SER A 35 -15.09 -22.41 3.86
N THR A 36 -14.11 -23.17 3.35
CA THR A 36 -13.16 -23.88 4.21
C THR A 36 -12.34 -22.88 5.06
N PRO A 37 -12.10 -23.18 6.35
CA PRO A 37 -11.37 -22.26 7.21
C PRO A 37 -9.93 -22.06 6.73
N ILE A 38 -9.56 -20.81 6.44
CA ILE A 38 -8.18 -20.45 6.08
C ILE A 38 -7.29 -20.62 7.31
N ARG A 39 -6.43 -21.65 7.30
CA ARG A 39 -5.41 -21.87 8.34
C ARG A 39 -4.09 -21.24 7.92
N ALA A 40 -3.89 -19.97 8.29
CA ALA A 40 -2.59 -19.31 8.15
C ALA A 40 -1.65 -19.68 9.32
N PRO A 41 -0.38 -20.07 9.07
CA PRO A 41 0.60 -20.30 10.12
C PRO A 41 0.90 -19.00 10.89
N MET A 42 1.38 -19.12 12.12
CA MET A 42 1.63 -17.96 13.00
C MET A 42 2.60 -16.96 12.37
N ASP A 43 3.66 -17.45 11.74
CA ASP A 43 4.68 -16.61 11.09
C ASP A 43 4.09 -15.70 10.01
N MET A 44 3.16 -16.24 9.21
CA MET A 44 2.46 -15.47 8.18
C MET A 44 1.58 -14.37 8.78
N LYS A 45 0.88 -14.67 9.89
CA LYS A 45 0.04 -13.68 10.58
C LYS A 45 0.86 -12.54 11.16
N ILE A 46 1.99 -12.86 11.79
CA ILE A 46 2.93 -11.87 12.35
C ILE A 46 3.49 -11.01 11.21
N LEU A 47 3.91 -11.61 10.10
CA LEU A 47 4.49 -10.88 8.99
C LEU A 47 3.49 -9.92 8.33
N MET A 48 2.24 -10.37 8.10
CA MET A 48 1.20 -9.53 7.50
C MET A 48 0.77 -8.41 8.45
N SER A 49 0.64 -8.69 9.75
CA SER A 49 0.27 -7.66 10.74
C SER A 49 1.38 -6.63 10.92
N ALA A 50 2.64 -7.04 10.98
CA ALA A 50 3.79 -6.15 11.06
C ALA A 50 3.90 -5.25 9.82
N ASN A 51 3.73 -5.81 8.61
CA ASN A 51 3.73 -5.01 7.37
C ASN A 51 2.57 -4.00 7.35
N GLY A 52 1.35 -4.45 7.67
CA GLY A 52 0.18 -3.56 7.71
C GLY A 52 0.36 -2.42 8.71
N LEU A 53 0.91 -2.72 9.89
CA LEU A 53 1.20 -1.73 10.92
C LEU A 53 2.30 -0.76 10.49
N ALA A 54 3.37 -1.25 9.84
CA ALA A 54 4.42 -0.39 9.31
C ALA A 54 3.88 0.57 8.23
N VAL A 55 3.06 0.08 7.29
CA VAL A 55 2.41 0.92 6.28
C VAL A 55 1.51 1.97 6.93
N ALA A 56 0.71 1.60 7.93
CA ALA A 56 -0.16 2.53 8.63
C ALA A 56 0.63 3.60 9.41
N LEU A 57 1.65 3.19 10.17
CA LEU A 57 2.48 4.12 10.96
C LEU A 57 3.25 5.10 10.08
N LEU A 58 3.91 4.60 9.03
CA LEU A 58 4.69 5.44 8.11
C LEU A 58 3.79 6.31 7.23
N GLY A 59 2.59 5.83 6.90
CA GLY A 59 1.60 6.60 6.14
C GLY A 59 0.97 7.73 6.94
N ILE A 60 0.62 7.49 8.21
CA ILE A 60 0.01 8.51 9.09
C ILE A 60 1.07 9.48 9.64
N PHE A 61 2.26 8.98 10.00
CA PHE A 61 3.35 9.76 10.58
C PHE A 61 4.62 9.70 9.71
N PRO A 62 4.64 10.35 8.53
CA PRO A 62 5.74 10.22 7.58
C PRO A 62 7.02 10.98 7.98
N GLN A 63 6.98 11.78 9.05
CA GLN A 63 8.04 12.73 9.39
C GLN A 63 9.41 12.09 9.60
N ALA A 64 9.46 10.92 10.26
CA ALA A 64 10.71 10.21 10.50
C ALA A 64 11.34 9.67 9.20
N LEU A 65 10.51 9.23 8.25
CA LEU A 65 11.00 8.75 6.97
C LEU A 65 11.51 9.91 6.10
N MET A 66 10.77 11.03 6.08
CA MET A 66 11.14 12.24 5.35
C MET A 66 12.47 12.84 5.86
N SER A 67 12.70 12.86 7.17
CA SER A 67 13.94 13.39 7.75
C SER A 67 15.16 12.54 7.40
N LEU A 68 15.02 11.21 7.38
CA LEU A 68 16.07 10.29 6.92
C LEU A 68 16.39 10.49 5.44
N CYS A 69 15.38 10.61 4.59
CA CYS A 69 15.58 10.91 3.16
C CYS A 69 16.30 12.24 2.95
N ALA A 70 15.90 13.30 3.68
CA ALA A 70 16.54 14.60 3.60
C ALA A 70 18.01 14.55 4.06
N PHE A 71 18.30 13.86 5.16
CA PHE A 71 19.67 13.67 5.65
C PHE A 71 20.54 12.92 4.63
N ALA A 72 20.01 11.86 4.01
CA ALA A 72 20.72 11.09 2.99
C ALA A 72 21.04 11.94 1.74
N LEU A 73 20.09 12.74 1.27
CA LEU A 73 20.28 13.64 0.13
C LEU A 73 21.36 14.70 0.42
N LEU A 74 21.33 15.31 1.61
CA LEU A 74 22.31 16.33 2.00
C LEU A 74 23.73 15.79 2.13
N ARG A 75 23.89 14.51 2.49
CA ARG A 75 25.19 13.84 2.61
C ARG A 75 25.71 13.26 1.29
N SER A 76 24.87 13.21 0.26
CA SER A 76 25.22 12.71 -1.07
C SER A 76 25.77 13.78 -2.02
N LEU A 77 25.68 15.06 -1.62
CA LEU A 77 26.32 16.22 -2.26
C LEU A 77 27.71 16.45 -1.66
#